data_AF-A0A645DS92-F1
#
_entry.id   AF-A0A645DS92-F1
#
_cell.length_a   1.000
_cell.length_b   1.000
_cell.length_c   1.000
_cell.angle_alpha   90.00
_cell.angle_beta   90.00
_cell.angle_gamma   90.00
#
_symmetry.space_group_name_H-M   'P 1'
#
loop_
_entity.id
_entity.type
_entity.pdbx_description
1 polymer ?
#
loop_
_entity_poly.entity_id
_entity_poly.type
_entity_poly.pdbx_seq_one_letter_code
_entity_poly.pdbx_strand_id
1 'polypeptide(L)' 'MICLNGAAARCVQVSDKIIIMAYCLMDELEAKEHKPLVVFVDEQNAITTVTRYEEHGRLSM' A
#
# COMPACT_ATOMS: atom_id res chain seq x y z
N MET A 1 -5.21 0.84 -13.84
CA MET A 1 -5.94 2.14 -13.78
C MET A 1 -6.26 2.42 -12.32
N ILE A 2 -5.84 3.58 -11.81
CA ILE A 2 -6.25 4.08 -10.49
C ILE A 2 -7.19 5.26 -10.74
N CYS A 3 -8.42 5.16 -10.23
CA CYS A 3 -9.46 6.18 -10.45
C CYS A 3 -10.20 6.42 -9.14
N LEU A 4 -10.17 7.65 -8.64
CA LEU A 4 -10.98 8.07 -7.50
C LEU A 4 -12.27 8.69 -8.02
N ASN A 5 -13.39 8.05 -7.67
CA ASN A 5 -14.71 8.40 -8.18
C ASN A 5 -15.55 9.16 -7.14
N GLY A 6 -16.59 9.86 -7.61
CA GLY A 6 -17.57 10.52 -6.74
C GLY A 6 -16.94 11.57 -5.83
N ALA A 7 -17.31 11.57 -4.54
CA ALA A 7 -16.81 12.55 -3.57
C ALA A 7 -15.28 12.53 -3.42
N ALA A 8 -14.63 11.37 -3.60
CA ALA A 8 -13.18 11.23 -3.49
C ALA A 8 -12.44 11.96 -4.62
N ALA A 9 -13.06 12.16 -5.79
CA ALA A 9 -12.47 12.93 -6.89
C ALA A 9 -12.20 14.40 -6.52
N ARG A 10 -12.87 14.93 -5.49
CA ARG A 10 -12.65 16.30 -4.98
C ARG A 10 -11.42 16.41 -4.07
N CYS A 11 -10.83 15.28 -3.68
CA CYS A 11 -9.73 15.22 -2.71
C CYS A 11 -8.36 15.04 -3.36
N VAL A 12 -8.29 14.87 -4.68
CA VAL A 12 -7.06 14.62 -5.44
C VAL A 12 -7.12 15.29 -6.81
N GLN A 13 -5.98 15.40 -7.47
CA GLN A 13 -5.84 15.76 -8.88
C GLN A 13 -5.15 14.64 -9.65
N VAL A 14 -5.28 14.66 -10.98
CA VAL A 14 -4.49 13.77 -11.85
C VAL A 14 -3.01 14.05 -11.58
N SER A 15 -2.21 12.98 -11.52
CA SER A 15 -0.77 12.97 -11.21
C SER A 15 -0.37 13.09 -9.74
N ASP A 16 -1.33 13.25 -8.81
CA ASP A 16 -1.02 13.11 -7.39
C ASP A 16 -0.53 11.69 -7.07
N LYS A 17 0.48 11.59 -6.20
CA LYS A 17 0.94 10.32 -5.64
C LYS A 17 0.07 9.97 -4.44
N ILE A 18 -0.52 8.77 -4.45
CA ILE A 18 -1.37 8.28 -3.36
C ILE A 18 -0.84 6.93 -2.84
N ILE A 19 -1.18 6.62 -1.59
CA ILE A 19 -0.94 5.31 -0.98
C ILE A 19 -2.31 4.67 -0.70
N ILE A 20 -2.50 3.43 -1.15
CA ILE A 20 -3.72 2.64 -0.89
C ILE A 20 -3.38 1.60 0.17
N MET A 21 -4.13 1.59 1.27
CA MET A 21 -3.92 0.68 2.41
C MET A 21 -5.18 -0.11 2.70
N ALA A 22 -5.02 -1.39 3.04
CA ALA A 22 -6.07 -2.25 3.55
C ALA A 22 -5.66 -2.76 4.94
N TYR A 23 -6.60 -2.70 5.89
CA TYR A 23 -6.39 -3.09 7.28
C TYR A 23 -7.30 -4.27 7.64
N CYS A 24 -6.88 -5.05 8.61
CA CYS A 24 -7.66 -6.13 9.19
C CYS A 24 -7.50 -6.14 10.72
N LEU A 25 -8.47 -6.75 11.40
CA LEU A 25 -8.35 -7.06 12.82
C LEU A 25 -7.58 -8.37 12.96
N MET A 26 -6.70 -8.40 13.96
CA MET A 26 -5.87 -9.55 14.33
C MET A 26 -5.81 -9.61 15.84
N ASP A 27 -5.60 -10.81 16.38
CA ASP A 27 -5.20 -10.91 17.78
C ASP A 27 -3.75 -10.44 17.98
N GLU A 28 -3.34 -10.28 19.24
CA GLU A 28 -2.02 -9.74 19.58
C GLU A 28 -0.87 -10.61 19.04
N LEU A 29 -1.04 -11.93 19.02
CA LEU A 29 0.00 -12.86 18.57
C LEU A 29 0.11 -12.85 17.05
N GLU A 30 -1.03 -12.88 16.35
CA GLU A 30 -1.10 -12.73 14.91
C GLU A 30 -0.50 -11.39 14.45
N ALA A 31 -0.81 -10.29 15.15
CA ALA A 31 -0.32 -8.96 14.80
C ALA A 31 1.20 -8.82 14.94
N LYS A 32 1.82 -9.47 15.93
CA LYS A 32 3.28 -9.47 16.12
C LYS A 32 4.02 -10.14 14.97
N GLU A 33 3.45 -11.22 14.44
CA GLU A 33 4.06 -12.01 13.36
C GLU A 33 3.61 -11.54 11.96
N HIS A 34 2.63 -10.64 11.88
CA HIS A 34 2.08 -10.21 10.60
C HIS A 34 3.06 -9.35 9.82
N LYS A 35 3.37 -9.78 8.58
CA LYS A 35 4.18 -9.04 7.61
C LYS A 35 3.29 -8.52 6.48
N PRO A 36 2.90 -7.23 6.48
CA PRO A 36 2.00 -6.65 5.49
C PRO A 36 2.56 -6.79 4.07
N LEU A 37 1.68 -7.05 3.09
CA LEU A 37 2.05 -7.04 1.69
C LEU A 37 2.26 -5.60 1.21
N VAL A 38 3.37 -5.35 0.52
CA VAL A 38 3.72 -4.05 -0.05
C VAL A 38 3.95 -4.21 -1.54
N VAL A 39 3.33 -3.34 -2.32
CA VAL A 39 3.50 -3.30 -3.78
C VAL A 39 4.04 -1.92 -4.14
N PHE A 40 5.24 -1.89 -4.71
CA PHE A 40 5.82 -0.71 -5.32
C PHE A 40 5.46 -0.68 -6.81
N VAL A 41 5.24 0.52 -7.32
CA VAL A 41 4.93 0.77 -8.72
C VAL A 41 5.81 1.88 -9.28
N ASP A 42 5.95 1.93 -10.60
CA ASP A 42 6.61 3.02 -11.30
C ASP A 42 5.65 4.20 -11.59
N GLU A 43 6.17 5.18 -12.34
CA GLU A 43 5.43 6.36 -12.80
C GLU A 43 4.22 6.04 -13.70
N GLN A 44 4.18 4.86 -14.31
CA GLN A 44 3.07 4.38 -15.14
C GLN A 44 2.10 3.48 -14.35
N ASN A 45 2.28 3.37 -13.02
CA ASN A 45 1.58 2.44 -12.14
C ASN A 45 1.80 0.97 -12.49
N ALA A 46 2.88 0.63 -13.21
CA ALA A 46 3.27 -0.76 -13.41
C ALA A 46 4.02 -1.27 -12.17
N ILE A 47 3.76 -2.52 -11.77
CA ILE A 47 4.38 -3.12 -10.59
C ILE A 47 5.88 -3.28 -10.82
N THR A 48 6.68 -2.74 -9.90
CA THR A 48 8.15 -2.86 -9.94
C THR A 48 8.66 -3.86 -8.90
N THR A 49 8.01 -3.96 -7.75
CA THR A 49 8.40 -4.86 -6.67
C THR A 49 7.21 -5.25 -5.82
N VAL A 50 7.13 -6.52 -5.45
CA VAL A 50 6.17 -7.05 -4.48
C VAL A 50 6.97 -7.67 -3.34
N THR A 51 6.73 -7.22 -2.12
CA THR A 51 7.47 -7.67 -0.94
C THR A 51 6.59 -7.65 0.31
N ARG A 52 7.11 -8.12 1.43
CA ARG A 52 6.47 -8.01 2.75
C ARG A 52 7.42 -7.26 3.69
N TYR A 53 6.92 -6.34 4.50
CA TYR A 53 7.76 -5.63 5.46
C TYR A 53 8.35 -6.58 6.51
N GLU A 54 9.63 -6.38 6.85
CA GLU A 54 10.27 -6.92 8.06
C GLU A 54 10.28 -5.85 9.18
N GLU A 55 10.71 -6.23 10.39
CA GLU A 55 10.75 -5.36 11.57
C GLU A 55 11.31 -3.95 11.26
N HIS A 56 10.62 -2.92 11.79
CA HIS A 56 10.94 -1.49 11.65
C HIS A 56 10.77 -0.88 10.25
N GLY A 57 9.96 -1.48 9.37
CA GLY A 57 9.67 -0.90 8.06
C GLY A 57 10.83 -1.01 7.07
N ARG A 58 11.76 -1.95 7.30
CA ARG A 58 12.82 -2.28 6.35
C ARG A 58 12.32 -3.30 5.34
N LEU A 59 12.69 -3.08 4.08
CA LEU A 59 12.43 -4.03 3.00
C LEU A 59 13.45 -5.18 3.12
N SER A 60 12.98 -6.41 3.27
CA SER A 60 13.82 -7.58 2.98
C SER A 60 14.08 -7.61 1.48
N MET A 61 15.36 -7.48 1.09
CA MET A 61 15.81 -7.77 -0.27
C MET A 61 15.70 -9.26 -0.57
#